data_AF-A0A7C6SPT5-F1
#
_entry.id   AF-A0A7C6SPT5-F1
#
_cell.length_a   1.000
_cell.length_b   1.000
_cell.length_c   1.000
_cell.angle_alpha   90.00
_cell.angle_beta   90.00
_cell.angle_gamma   90.00
#
_symmetry.space_group_name_H-M   'P 1'
#
loop_
_entity.id
_entity.type
_entity.pdbx_description
1 polymer ?
#
loop_
_entity_poly.entity_id
_entity_poly.type
_entity_poly.pdbx_seq_one_letter_code
_entity_poly.pdbx_strand_id
1 'polypeptide(L)'
;MPQPEDLVLCCEGDNVLVGQGDALALPCAADVSGAAFTFLFTVGGQDVFLAHTFAPVMMPGFAYQPLSSLRRAQPKALAFAAATGHQLYRWYRMRAHCGVCGTKTAPSLTERALVCPQCGHIEYPNIMPAVIVGIIDRDRLLLTRYANRPATNWALVAGYAEIG
;
A
#
# COMPACT_ATOMS: atom_id res chain seq x y z
N MET A 1 8.93 -16.88 9.59
CA MET A 1 9.60 -16.55 8.31
C MET A 1 8.66 -16.97 7.19
N PRO A 2 8.68 -16.31 6.02
CA PRO A 2 7.80 -16.70 4.91
C PRO A 2 8.12 -18.12 4.43
N GLN A 3 7.08 -18.86 4.05
CA GLN A 3 7.17 -20.06 3.23
C GLN A 3 7.47 -19.68 1.77
N PRO A 4 8.08 -20.56 0.97
CA PRO A 4 8.44 -20.28 -0.42
C PRO A 4 7.29 -19.72 -1.28
N GLU A 5 6.07 -20.21 -1.06
CA GLU A 5 4.85 -19.85 -1.77
C GLU A 5 4.16 -18.58 -1.27
N ASP A 6 4.59 -18.03 -0.13
CA ASP A 6 3.96 -16.84 0.45
C ASP A 6 4.14 -15.64 -0.46
N LEU A 7 3.09 -14.81 -0.55
CA LEU A 7 3.09 -13.67 -1.44
C LEU A 7 4.01 -12.58 -0.91
N VAL A 8 4.77 -11.98 -1.81
CA VAL A 8 5.73 -10.92 -1.49
C VAL A 8 5.41 -9.65 -2.27
N LEU A 9 5.31 -8.57 -1.52
CA LEU A 9 5.20 -7.23 -2.04
C LEU A 9 6.60 -6.64 -2.21
N CYS A 10 6.96 -6.31 -3.45
CA CYS A 10 8.16 -5.54 -3.77
C CYS A 10 7.72 -4.15 -4.26
N CYS A 11 8.17 -3.09 -3.57
CA CYS A 11 7.72 -1.72 -3.86
C CYS A 11 8.89 -0.80 -4.21
N GLU A 12 8.66 0.11 -5.15
CA GLU A 12 9.58 1.17 -5.52
C GLU A 12 8.80 2.48 -5.68
N GLY A 13 8.95 3.40 -4.71
CA GLY A 13 8.16 4.63 -4.71
C GLY A 13 6.66 4.33 -4.66
N ASP A 14 5.90 4.85 -5.62
CA ASP A 14 4.46 4.58 -5.78
C ASP A 14 4.16 3.38 -6.71
N ASN A 15 5.18 2.59 -7.03
CA ASN A 15 5.05 1.39 -7.87
C ASN A 15 5.15 0.10 -7.05
N VAL A 16 4.52 -0.94 -7.58
CA VAL A 16 4.57 -2.32 -7.08
C VAL A 16 4.99 -3.25 -8.22
N LEU A 17 5.86 -4.22 -7.92
CA LEU A 17 6.25 -5.25 -8.86
C LEU A 17 5.09 -6.24 -9.05
N VAL A 18 4.60 -6.36 -10.27
CA VAL A 18 3.46 -7.22 -10.62
C VAL A 18 3.72 -7.97 -11.93
N GLY A 19 3.09 -9.12 -12.09
CA GLY A 19 3.14 -9.89 -13.33
C GLY A 19 2.53 -9.12 -14.51
N GLN A 20 3.09 -9.29 -15.71
CA GLN A 20 2.67 -8.62 -16.95
C GLN A 20 1.50 -9.33 -17.68
N GLY A 21 0.89 -10.35 -17.07
CA GLY A 21 -0.26 -11.05 -17.64
C GLY A 21 -1.59 -10.33 -17.42
N ASP A 22 -2.68 -10.90 -17.95
CA ASP A 22 -4.03 -10.36 -17.80
C ASP A 22 -4.54 -10.37 -16.36
N ALA A 23 -4.12 -11.38 -15.59
CA ALA A 23 -4.38 -11.48 -14.16
C ALA A 23 -3.20 -10.92 -13.36
N LEU A 24 -3.51 -10.14 -12.33
CA LEU A 24 -2.57 -9.66 -11.34
C LEU A 24 -1.90 -10.86 -10.67
N ALA A 25 -0.57 -10.80 -10.61
CA ALA A 25 0.26 -11.71 -9.86
C ALA A 25 1.28 -10.89 -9.05
N LEU A 26 1.55 -11.34 -7.82
CA LEU A 26 2.66 -10.86 -7.01
C LEU A 26 3.77 -11.92 -7.02
N PRO A 27 5.04 -11.53 -6.83
CA PRO A 27 6.12 -12.48 -6.55
C PRO A 27 5.79 -13.34 -5.33
N CYS A 28 6.37 -14.53 -5.25
CA CYS A 28 6.41 -15.33 -4.02
C CYS A 28 7.77 -15.16 -3.30
N ALA A 29 7.89 -15.67 -2.08
CA ALA A 29 9.13 -15.57 -1.31
C ALA A 29 10.30 -16.29 -1.99
N ALA A 30 10.04 -17.37 -2.72
CA ALA A 30 11.06 -18.07 -3.49
C ALA A 30 11.64 -17.22 -4.64
N ASP A 31 10.87 -16.27 -5.18
CA ASP A 31 11.30 -15.40 -6.26
C ASP A 31 12.24 -14.28 -5.79
N VAL A 32 12.28 -14.01 -4.48
CA VAL A 32 12.98 -12.86 -3.89
C VAL A 32 14.11 -13.34 -2.98
N SER A 33 15.33 -13.30 -3.48
CA SER A 33 16.52 -13.70 -2.74
C SER A 33 17.21 -12.51 -2.02
N GLY A 34 17.88 -12.80 -0.90
CA GLY A 34 18.72 -11.82 -0.20
C GLY A 34 17.97 -10.66 0.48
N ALA A 35 16.64 -10.75 0.61
CA ALA A 35 15.81 -9.75 1.24
C ALA A 35 15.47 -10.11 2.69
N ALA A 36 15.34 -9.10 3.55
CA ALA A 36 14.63 -9.26 4.81
C ALA A 36 13.12 -9.11 4.55
N PHE A 37 12.31 -9.86 5.28
CA PHE A 37 10.85 -9.85 5.12
C PHE A 37 10.15 -9.33 6.37
N THR A 38 9.06 -8.59 6.17
CA THR A 38 8.12 -8.20 7.23
C THR A 38 6.74 -8.71 6.92
N PHE A 39 6.14 -9.47 7.85
CA PHE A 39 4.76 -9.91 7.71
C PHE A 39 3.79 -8.72 7.73
N LEU A 40 2.90 -8.65 6.75
CA LEU A 40 1.88 -7.61 6.64
C LEU A 40 0.53 -8.10 7.14
N PHE A 41 -0.02 -9.14 6.52
CA PHE A 41 -1.34 -9.69 6.87
C PHE A 41 -1.61 -10.94 6.05
N THR A 42 -2.68 -11.64 6.42
CA THR A 42 -3.25 -12.75 5.66
C THR A 42 -4.51 -12.27 4.94
N VAL A 43 -4.65 -12.63 3.66
CA VAL A 43 -5.85 -12.31 2.87
C VAL A 43 -6.24 -13.52 2.02
N GLY A 44 -7.48 -13.98 2.15
CA GLY A 44 -7.93 -15.18 1.43
C GLY A 44 -7.14 -16.45 1.77
N GLY A 45 -6.55 -16.53 2.98
CA GLY A 45 -5.71 -17.63 3.41
C GLY A 45 -4.26 -17.58 2.89
N GLN A 46 -3.87 -16.52 2.17
CA GLN A 46 -2.50 -16.32 1.72
C GLN A 46 -1.82 -15.27 2.59
N ASP A 47 -0.64 -15.61 3.12
CA ASP A 47 0.19 -14.67 3.85
C ASP A 47 0.90 -13.72 2.89
N VAL A 48 0.94 -12.45 3.26
CA VAL A 48 1.55 -11.38 2.48
C VAL A 48 2.69 -10.75 3.28
N PHE A 49 3.86 -10.71 2.66
CA PHE A 49 5.07 -10.13 3.23
C PHE A 49 5.53 -8.92 2.42
N LEU A 50 6.21 -7.99 3.08
CA LEU A 50 6.98 -6.93 2.43
C LEU A 50 8.44 -7.34 2.34
N ALA A 51 9.01 -7.28 1.13
CA ALA A 51 10.45 -7.42 0.94
C ALA A 51 11.16 -6.08 1.16
N HIS A 52 12.18 -6.10 2.02
CA HIS A 52 13.11 -4.98 2.20
C HIS A 52 14.34 -5.23 1.33
N THR A 53 14.34 -4.64 0.14
CA THR A 53 15.44 -4.75 -0.82
C THR A 53 16.21 -3.44 -0.94
N PHE A 54 17.52 -3.54 -1.17
CA PHE A 54 18.38 -2.37 -1.42
C PHE A 54 18.35 -1.91 -2.88
N ALA A 55 17.87 -2.78 -3.78
CA ALA A 55 17.71 -2.52 -5.20
C ALA A 55 16.35 -3.08 -5.70
N PRO A 56 15.82 -2.58 -6.83
CA PRO A 56 14.63 -3.14 -7.46
C PRO A 56 14.83 -4.63 -7.77
N VAL A 57 13.79 -5.42 -7.50
CA VAL A 57 13.79 -6.85 -7.85
C VAL A 57 13.52 -6.97 -9.33
N MET A 58 14.39 -7.70 -10.02
CA MET A 58 14.27 -7.95 -11.46
C MET A 58 13.92 -9.42 -11.66
N MET A 59 12.75 -9.70 -12.24
CA MET A 59 12.33 -11.05 -12.59
C MET A 59 11.60 -11.08 -13.94
N PRO A 60 11.81 -12.13 -14.77
CA PRO A 60 11.14 -12.25 -16.06
C PRO A 60 9.61 -12.26 -15.92
N GLY A 61 8.91 -11.54 -16.80
CA GLY A 61 7.44 -11.49 -16.81
C GLY A 61 6.82 -10.59 -15.75
N PHE A 62 7.61 -9.82 -15.00
CA PHE A 62 7.13 -8.83 -14.03
C PHE A 62 7.69 -7.45 -14.33
N ALA A 63 6.93 -6.43 -13.95
CA ALA A 63 7.38 -5.04 -14.03
C ALA A 63 6.80 -4.21 -12.88
N TYR A 64 7.53 -3.18 -12.48
CA TYR A 64 7.01 -2.18 -11.57
C TYR A 64 5.91 -1.37 -12.26
N GLN A 65 4.71 -1.42 -11.70
CA GLN A 65 3.54 -0.70 -12.20
C GLN A 65 3.05 0.29 -11.15
N PRO A 66 2.54 1.46 -11.56
CA PRO A 66 2.02 2.44 -10.62
C PRO A 66 0.80 1.88 -9.89
N LEU A 67 0.67 2.16 -8.59
CA LEU A 67 -0.42 1.66 -7.74
C LEU A 67 -1.81 1.92 -8.33
N SER A 68 -1.95 2.98 -9.13
CA SER A 68 -3.16 3.31 -9.88
C SER A 68 -3.66 2.22 -10.83
N SER A 69 -2.78 1.37 -11.35
CA SER A 69 -3.13 0.26 -12.26
C SER A 69 -3.97 -0.80 -11.54
N LEU A 70 -3.74 -1.00 -10.24
CA LEU A 70 -4.43 -1.99 -9.41
C LEU A 70 -5.93 -1.75 -9.31
N ARG A 71 -6.41 -0.51 -9.53
CA ARG A 71 -7.83 -0.16 -9.46
C ARG A 71 -8.70 -1.07 -10.33
N ARG A 72 -8.21 -1.41 -11.53
CA ARG A 72 -8.93 -2.26 -12.49
C ARG A 72 -8.46 -3.71 -12.49
N ALA A 73 -7.32 -3.99 -11.88
CA ALA A 73 -6.73 -5.33 -11.84
C ALA A 73 -7.67 -6.37 -11.19
N GLN A 74 -7.46 -7.63 -11.59
CA GLN A 74 -8.12 -8.81 -11.07
C GLN A 74 -7.05 -9.87 -10.73
N PRO A 75 -7.21 -10.69 -9.68
CA PRO A 75 -8.37 -10.73 -8.77
C PRO A 75 -8.37 -9.56 -7.77
N LYS A 76 -9.58 -9.07 -7.40
CA LYS A 76 -9.73 -7.94 -6.46
C LYS A 76 -9.12 -8.18 -5.09
N ALA A 77 -9.12 -9.41 -4.59
CA ALA A 77 -8.49 -9.73 -3.31
C ALA A 77 -6.98 -9.45 -3.32
N LEU A 78 -6.29 -9.84 -4.40
CA LEU A 78 -4.86 -9.57 -4.57
C LEU A 78 -4.57 -8.09 -4.85
N ALA A 79 -5.44 -7.42 -5.61
CA ALA A 79 -5.32 -5.98 -5.83
C ALA A 79 -5.47 -5.20 -4.51
N PHE A 80 -6.41 -5.62 -3.66
CA PHE A 80 -6.56 -5.09 -2.30
C PHE A 80 -5.31 -5.37 -1.45
N ALA A 81 -4.78 -6.60 -1.48
CA ALA A 81 -3.57 -6.96 -0.77
C ALA A 81 -2.38 -6.07 -1.16
N ALA A 82 -2.14 -5.91 -2.46
CA ALA A 82 -1.06 -5.07 -2.98
C ALA A 82 -1.25 -3.59 -2.60
N ALA A 83 -2.47 -3.06 -2.70
CA ALA A 83 -2.76 -1.68 -2.33
C ALA A 83 -2.58 -1.41 -0.83
N THR A 84 -3.12 -2.27 0.03
CA THR A 84 -3.01 -2.16 1.50
C THR A 84 -1.58 -2.37 1.95
N GLY A 85 -0.87 -3.34 1.38
CA GLY A 85 0.53 -3.59 1.69
C GLY A 85 1.44 -2.43 1.27
N HIS A 86 1.13 -1.77 0.14
CA HIS A 86 1.86 -0.57 -0.29
C HIS A 86 1.69 0.60 0.69
N GLN A 87 0.50 0.77 1.28
CA GLN A 87 0.29 1.76 2.34
C GLN A 87 1.21 1.50 3.56
N LEU A 88 1.36 0.24 3.97
CA LEU A 88 2.28 -0.14 5.05
C LEU A 88 3.74 0.10 4.65
N TYR A 89 4.14 -0.28 3.43
CA TYR A 89 5.47 0.04 2.89
C TYR A 89 5.77 1.54 2.97
N ARG A 90 4.83 2.38 2.52
CA ARG A 90 4.97 3.83 2.59
C ARG A 90 5.09 4.31 4.02
N TRP A 91 4.27 3.81 4.92
CA TRP A 91 4.33 4.18 6.33
C TRP A 91 5.68 3.84 6.96
N TYR A 92 6.19 2.62 6.80
CA TYR A 92 7.51 2.22 7.30
C TYR A 92 8.61 3.14 6.81
N ARG A 93 8.58 3.56 5.54
CA ARG A 93 9.57 4.48 4.97
C ARG A 93 9.40 5.92 5.47
N MET A 94 8.17 6.44 5.48
CA MET A 94 7.90 7.83 5.87
C MET A 94 8.07 8.09 7.37
N ARG A 95 8.08 7.02 8.19
CA ARG A 95 8.20 7.08 9.64
C ARG A 95 9.50 6.45 10.17
N ALA A 96 10.52 6.32 9.30
CA ALA A 96 11.83 5.79 9.66
C ALA A 96 12.56 6.61 10.74
N HIS A 97 12.17 7.87 10.94
CA HIS A 97 12.68 8.77 11.97
C HIS A 97 11.53 9.31 12.82
N CYS A 98 11.79 9.51 14.11
CA CYS A 98 10.82 10.01 15.07
C CYS A 98 10.43 11.44 14.74
N GLY A 99 9.13 11.70 14.61
CA GLY A 99 8.60 13.04 14.36
C GLY A 99 8.78 14.02 15.53
N VAL A 100 9.12 13.53 16.73
CA VAL A 100 9.34 14.35 17.93
C VAL A 100 10.81 14.74 18.11
N CYS A 101 11.75 13.79 17.97
CA CYS A 101 13.17 14.02 18.28
C CYS A 101 14.15 13.66 17.15
N GLY A 102 13.69 13.17 16.00
CA GLY A 102 14.53 12.85 14.83
C GLY A 102 15.27 11.51 14.88
N THR A 103 15.29 10.81 16.02
CA THR A 103 15.96 9.52 16.19
C THR A 103 15.34 8.44 15.30
N LYS A 104 16.15 7.53 14.75
CA LYS A 104 15.67 6.41 13.94
C LYS A 104 14.70 5.55 14.77
N THR A 105 13.53 5.25 14.22
CA THR A 105 12.52 4.40 14.87
C THR A 105 12.84 2.92 14.69
N ALA A 106 12.27 2.08 15.55
CA ALA A 106 12.36 0.63 15.47
C ALA A 106 10.95 0.01 15.49
N PRO A 107 10.71 -1.13 14.81
CA PRO A 107 9.45 -1.86 14.93
C PRO A 107 9.14 -2.25 16.38
N SER A 108 7.88 -2.10 16.79
CA SER A 108 7.39 -2.66 18.05
C SER A 108 7.42 -4.20 18.02
N LEU A 109 7.61 -4.82 19.20
CA LEU A 109 7.62 -6.27 19.37
C LEU A 109 6.23 -6.86 19.63
N THR A 110 5.24 -6.02 19.98
CA THR A 110 3.92 -6.47 20.44
C THR A 110 2.79 -6.11 19.49
N GLU A 111 2.98 -5.12 18.63
CA GLU A 111 1.94 -4.58 17.75
C GLU A 111 2.52 -3.96 16.48
N ARG A 112 1.65 -3.61 15.53
CA ARG A 112 2.06 -2.92 14.30
C ARG A 112 2.26 -1.43 14.58
N ALA A 113 3.39 -1.10 15.19
CA ALA A 113 3.80 0.26 15.49
C ALA A 113 5.31 0.45 15.28
N LEU A 114 5.74 1.70 15.18
CA LEU A 114 7.14 2.10 15.24
C LEU A 114 7.38 2.86 16.55
N VAL A 115 8.40 2.45 17.30
CA VAL A 115 8.75 3.02 18.59
C VAL A 115 10.09 3.74 18.48
N CYS A 116 10.15 4.95 19.02
CA CYS A 116 11.39 5.69 19.15
C CYS A 116 12.17 5.18 20.39
N PRO A 117 13.39 4.65 20.24
CA PRO A 117 14.15 4.12 21.37
C PRO A 117 14.66 5.21 22.33
N GLN A 118 14.72 6.47 21.89
CA GLN A 118 15.21 7.59 22.71
C GLN A 118 14.13 8.24 23.59
N CYS A 119 12.97 8.60 23.03
CA CYS A 119 11.92 9.31 23.76
C CYS A 119 10.67 8.47 24.03
N GLY A 120 10.59 7.24 23.52
CA GLY A 120 9.44 6.36 23.71
C GLY A 120 8.21 6.69 22.86
N HIS A 121 8.27 7.70 21.96
CA HIS A 121 7.15 8.03 21.06
C HIS A 121 6.77 6.82 20.21
N ILE A 122 5.47 6.53 20.13
CA ILE A 122 4.91 5.43 19.36
C ILE A 122 4.14 6.02 18.17
N GLU A 123 4.47 5.56 16.98
CA GLU A 123 3.79 5.90 15.73
C GLU A 123 3.03 4.68 15.23
N TYR A 124 1.76 4.87 14.85
CA TYR A 124 0.90 3.83 14.27
C TYR A 124 0.67 4.09 12.78
N PRO A 125 0.33 3.07 11.98
CA PRO A 125 -0.14 3.27 10.60
C PRO A 125 -1.35 4.21 10.56
N ASN A 126 -1.28 5.25 9.74
CA ASN A 126 -2.34 6.25 9.63
C ASN A 126 -3.40 5.84 8.60
N ILE A 127 -4.66 5.88 8.99
CA ILE A 127 -5.81 5.82 8.09
C ILE A 127 -6.38 7.24 8.00
N MET A 128 -6.66 7.69 6.77
CA MET A 128 -7.26 9.01 6.52
C MET A 128 -8.73 8.82 6.16
N PRO A 129 -9.69 9.08 7.08
CA PRO A 129 -11.10 8.91 6.79
C PRO A 129 -11.52 9.86 5.66
N ALA A 130 -12.27 9.34 4.71
CA ALA A 130 -12.78 10.10 3.57
C ALA A 130 -14.22 9.71 3.28
N VAL A 131 -14.99 10.66 2.77
CA VAL A 131 -16.37 10.46 2.34
C VAL A 131 -16.46 10.59 0.82
N ILE A 132 -17.41 9.86 0.24
CA ILE A 132 -17.83 9.99 -1.15
C ILE A 132 -19.36 10.04 -1.16
N VAL A 133 -19.92 11.04 -1.85
CA VAL A 133 -21.35 11.38 -1.74
C VAL A 133 -21.97 11.52 -3.12
N GLY A 134 -23.04 10.75 -3.36
CA GLY A 134 -23.94 10.95 -4.50
C GLY A 134 -25.06 11.91 -4.13
N ILE A 135 -25.08 13.09 -4.74
CA ILE A 135 -26.09 14.11 -4.48
C ILE A 135 -27.17 13.99 -5.55
N ILE A 136 -28.37 13.58 -5.13
CA ILE A 136 -29.51 13.29 -6.01
C ILE A 136 -30.54 14.41 -5.89
N ASP A 137 -31.03 14.90 -7.03
CA ASP A 137 -32.16 15.81 -7.14
C ASP A 137 -33.19 15.24 -8.11
N ARG A 138 -34.22 14.59 -7.55
CA ARG A 138 -35.22 13.79 -8.29
C ARG A 138 -34.58 12.72 -9.16
N ASP A 139 -34.59 12.89 -10.48
CA ASP A 139 -34.04 12.02 -11.51
C ASP A 139 -32.61 12.43 -11.95
N ARG A 140 -32.00 13.41 -11.27
CA ARG A 140 -30.66 13.94 -11.59
C ARG A 140 -29.63 13.56 -10.53
N LEU A 141 -28.39 13.35 -10.97
CA LEU A 141 -27.22 13.11 -10.11
C LEU A 141 -26.17 14.18 -10.37
N LEU A 142 -25.73 14.87 -9.31
CA LEU A 142 -24.64 15.84 -9.40
C LEU A 142 -23.30 15.11 -9.52
N LEU A 143 -22.53 15.49 -10.54
CA LEU A 143 -21.16 15.04 -10.76
C LEU A 143 -20.23 16.24 -10.85
N THR A 144 -19.00 16.05 -10.39
CA THR A 144 -17.94 17.05 -10.47
C THR A 144 -16.82 16.58 -11.39
N ARG A 145 -16.04 17.53 -11.90
CA ARG A 145 -14.83 17.26 -12.66
C ARG A 145 -13.70 18.10 -12.06
N TYR A 146 -12.59 17.46 -11.74
CA TYR A 146 -11.43 18.14 -11.18
C TYR A 146 -10.86 19.14 -12.18
N ALA A 147 -10.69 20.40 -11.76
CA ALA A 147 -9.97 21.38 -12.55
C ALA A 147 -8.50 20.96 -12.70
N ASN A 148 -7.94 21.12 -13.90
CA ASN A 148 -6.51 20.96 -14.19
C ASN A 148 -5.89 19.59 -13.88
N ARG A 149 -6.66 18.51 -13.88
CA ARG A 149 -6.12 17.14 -13.90
C ARG A 149 -6.39 16.47 -15.25
N PRO A 150 -5.46 15.64 -15.76
CA PRO A 150 -5.70 14.84 -16.97
C PRO A 150 -6.80 13.77 -16.78
N ALA A 151 -7.34 13.61 -15.57
CA ALA A 151 -8.50 12.78 -15.31
C ALA A 151 -9.76 13.42 -15.91
N THR A 152 -10.23 12.87 -17.02
CA THR A 152 -11.42 13.33 -17.76
C THR A 152 -12.75 12.83 -17.18
N ASN A 153 -12.70 11.93 -16.19
CA ASN A 153 -13.89 11.27 -15.67
C ASN A 153 -14.70 12.21 -14.78
N TRP A 154 -16.01 12.18 -14.96
CA TRP A 154 -16.96 12.68 -13.99
C TRP A 154 -16.91 11.83 -12.72
N ALA A 155 -16.93 12.47 -11.56
CA ALA A 155 -16.84 11.82 -10.26
C ALA A 155 -17.89 12.35 -9.29
N LEU A 156 -18.27 11.52 -8.32
CA LEU A 156 -19.05 11.97 -7.16
C LEU A 156 -18.22 12.95 -6.32
N VAL A 157 -18.90 13.75 -5.50
CA VAL A 157 -18.23 14.65 -4.56
C VAL A 157 -17.53 13.81 -3.50
N ALA A 158 -16.26 14.10 -3.21
CA ALA A 158 -15.47 13.39 -2.21
C ALA A 158 -14.53 14.34 -1.47
N GLY A 159 -14.18 14.00 -0.23
CA GLY A 159 -13.29 14.78 0.62
C GLY A 159 -12.83 14.01 1.85
N TYR A 160 -11.75 14.48 2.48
CA TYR A 160 -11.32 13.95 3.78
C TYR A 160 -12.22 14.48 4.90
N ALA A 161 -12.41 13.67 5.94
CA ALA A 161 -13.01 14.15 7.17
C ALA A 161 -11.99 15.02 7.93
N GLU A 162 -12.43 16.17 8.44
CA GLU A 162 -11.63 17.04 9.29
C GLU A 162 -11.75 16.64 10.76
N ILE A 163 -10.91 17.25 11.61
CA ILE A 163 -10.92 16.99 13.04
C ILE A 163 -12.05 17.78 13.69
N GLY A 164 -13.07 17.07 14.19
CA GLY A 164 -14.18 17.64 14.95
C GLY A 164 -15.05 18.60 14.16
#